data_AF-A0A941UYR4-F1
#
_entry.id   AF-A0A941UYR4-F1
#
_cell.length_a   1.000
_cell.length_b   1.000
_cell.length_c   1.000
_cell.angle_alpha   90.00
_cell.angle_beta   90.00
_cell.angle_gamma   90.00
#
_symmetry.space_group_name_H-M   'P 1'
#
loop_
_entity.id
_entity.type
_entity.pdbx_description
1 polymer ?
#
loop_
_entity_poly.entity_id
_entity_poly.type
_entity_poly.pdbx_seq_one_letter_code
_entity_poly.pdbx_strand_id
1 'polypeptide(L)'
;LTGYVAQFLDGIWLRAPYLHNGSVPTLSDLLTPPAQRPQLFWRGYDVYDPVRVGFVVQGVAAERAGTQLDTRMRGNGNQGHAFGTRLSVSDKAALMEYLKTL
;
A
#
# COMPACT_ATOMS: atom_id res chain seq x y z
N LEU A 1 14.64 19.33 -6.96
CA LEU A 1 14.43 18.08 -7.72
C LEU A 1 13.00 18.08 -8.24
N THR A 2 12.79 17.77 -9.51
CA THR A 2 11.45 17.62 -10.09
C THR A 2 10.99 16.19 -9.90
N GLY A 3 9.96 15.95 -9.09
CA GLY A 3 9.41 14.61 -8.85
C GLY A 3 8.99 14.40 -7.39
N TYR A 4 8.77 13.14 -7.03
CA TYR A 4 8.46 12.72 -5.65
C TYR A 4 9.73 12.26 -4.94
N VAL A 5 9.87 12.66 -3.68
CA VAL A 5 10.97 12.22 -2.81
C VAL A 5 10.69 10.80 -2.33
N ALA A 6 11.68 9.92 -2.42
CA ALA A 6 11.66 8.64 -1.71
C ALA A 6 11.87 8.92 -0.22
N GLN A 7 10.82 8.73 0.58
CA GLN A 7 10.86 8.94 2.02
C GLN A 7 11.75 7.90 2.71
N PHE A 8 12.27 8.25 3.90
CA PHE A 8 12.93 7.29 4.79
C PHE A 8 12.02 6.10 5.08
N LEU A 9 12.62 4.91 5.10
CA LEU A 9 11.91 3.64 5.27
C LEU A 9 11.78 3.23 6.74
N ASP A 10 12.39 3.97 7.67
CA ASP A 10 12.22 3.76 9.10
C ASP A 10 10.74 3.82 9.48
N GLY A 11 10.27 2.78 10.17
CA GLY A 11 8.88 2.56 10.52
C GLY A 11 7.94 2.37 9.33
N ILE A 12 8.42 2.04 8.12
CA ILE A 12 7.58 1.91 6.91
C ILE A 12 6.42 0.93 7.10
N TRP A 13 6.59 -0.08 7.95
CA TRP A 13 5.55 -1.04 8.26
C TRP A 13 4.30 -0.39 8.88
N LEU A 14 4.44 0.75 9.57
CA LEU A 14 3.34 1.50 10.20
C LEU A 14 2.74 2.62 9.33
N ARG A 15 3.25 2.83 8.10
CA ARG A 15 2.94 4.04 7.30
C ARG A 15 1.96 3.82 6.15
N ALA A 16 1.21 2.72 6.17
CA ALA A 16 0.12 2.52 5.24
C ALA A 16 -0.98 3.60 5.40
N PRO A 17 -1.72 3.94 4.33
CA PRO A 17 -1.53 3.53 2.94
C PRO A 17 -0.33 4.20 2.26
N TYR A 18 0.24 3.54 1.25
CA TYR A 18 1.48 3.91 0.57
C TYR A 18 1.28 4.81 -0.65
N LEU A 19 2.41 5.34 -1.15
CA LEU A 19 2.53 6.44 -2.12
C LEU A 19 2.13 7.80 -1.53
N HIS A 20 2.50 8.87 -2.23
CA HIS A 20 2.29 10.25 -1.76
C HIS A 20 0.82 10.62 -1.53
N ASN A 21 -0.11 9.88 -2.14
CA ASN A 21 -1.56 10.09 -2.08
C ASN A 21 -2.30 8.99 -1.30
N GLY A 22 -1.58 8.02 -0.71
CA GLY A 22 -2.18 6.91 0.04
C GLY A 22 -3.12 6.04 -0.79
N SER A 23 -2.76 5.79 -2.05
CA SER A 23 -3.59 5.06 -3.03
C SER A 23 -3.28 3.57 -3.12
N VAL A 24 -2.32 3.07 -2.33
CA VAL A 24 -1.94 1.66 -2.27
C VAL A 24 -2.08 1.17 -0.83
N PRO A 25 -2.98 0.22 -0.53
CA PRO A 25 -3.41 -0.01 0.84
C PRO A 25 -2.39 -0.75 1.71
N THR A 26 -1.58 -1.63 1.12
CA THR A 26 -0.60 -2.45 1.86
C THR A 26 0.76 -2.47 1.16
N LEU A 27 1.84 -2.82 1.87
CA LEU A 27 3.17 -2.92 1.29
C LEU A 27 3.23 -4.07 0.29
N SER A 28 2.48 -5.14 0.56
CA SER A 28 2.24 -6.24 -0.40
C SER A 28 1.62 -5.75 -1.71
N ASP A 29 0.62 -4.85 -1.65
CA ASP A 29 0.03 -4.22 -2.84
C ASP A 29 1.02 -3.28 -3.56
N LEU A 30 1.93 -2.63 -2.83
CA LEU A 30 2.97 -1.81 -3.42
C LEU A 30 3.94 -2.65 -4.27
N LEU A 31 4.27 -3.86 -3.79
CA LEU A 31 5.09 -4.85 -4.50
C LEU A 31 4.30 -5.65 -5.56
N THR A 32 3.04 -5.32 -5.79
CA THR A 32 2.20 -5.90 -6.84
C THR A 32 2.22 -4.99 -8.09
N PRO A 33 2.27 -5.55 -9.32
CA PRO A 33 2.19 -4.74 -10.53
C PRO A 33 1.02 -3.75 -10.48
N PRO A 34 1.19 -2.48 -10.91
CA PRO A 34 0.15 -1.46 -10.77
C PRO A 34 -1.23 -1.86 -11.33
N ALA A 35 -1.26 -2.64 -12.40
CA ALA A 35 -2.50 -3.13 -13.02
C ALA A 35 -3.30 -4.12 -12.15
N GLN A 36 -2.66 -4.71 -11.14
CA GLN A 36 -3.25 -5.72 -10.24
C GLN A 36 -3.54 -5.15 -8.83
N ARG A 37 -3.25 -3.86 -8.60
CA ARG A 37 -3.51 -3.20 -7.31
C ARG A 37 -5.00 -2.91 -7.13
N PRO A 38 -5.52 -2.88 -5.88
CA PRO A 38 -6.89 -2.49 -5.60
C PRO A 38 -7.23 -1.10 -6.17
N GLN A 39 -8.36 -0.99 -6.87
CA GLN A 39 -8.86 0.29 -7.41
C GLN A 39 -9.87 0.97 -6.48
N LEU A 40 -10.56 0.20 -5.66
CA LEU A 40 -11.59 0.64 -4.73
C LEU A 40 -11.36 -0.01 -3.38
N PHE A 41 -11.18 0.79 -2.33
CA PHE A 41 -10.95 0.29 -0.98
C PHE A 41 -11.27 1.34 0.10
N TRP A 42 -11.45 0.91 1.34
CA TRP A 42 -11.81 1.78 2.46
C TRP A 42 -10.58 2.22 3.27
N ARG A 43 -10.48 3.51 3.58
CA ARG A 43 -9.41 4.09 4.43
C ARG A 43 -9.96 4.53 5.78
N GLY A 44 -9.15 4.44 6.82
CA GLY A 44 -9.51 4.91 8.17
C GLY A 44 -10.06 3.82 9.09
N TYR A 45 -10.18 2.59 8.60
CA TYR A 45 -10.37 1.43 9.48
C TYR A 45 -9.02 1.00 10.07
N ASP A 46 -8.93 1.01 11.39
CA ASP A 46 -7.68 0.92 12.16
C ASP A 46 -7.22 -0.52 12.47
N VAL A 47 -7.87 -1.52 11.87
CA VAL A 47 -7.42 -2.91 11.98
C VAL A 47 -6.24 -3.16 11.06
N TYR A 48 -5.10 -3.47 11.66
CA TYR A 48 -3.84 -3.70 10.97
C TYR A 48 -3.66 -5.17 10.55
N ASP A 49 -3.21 -5.39 9.32
CA ASP A 49 -2.81 -6.68 8.75
C ASP A 49 -1.27 -6.77 8.72
N PRO A 50 -0.65 -7.53 9.65
CA PRO A 50 0.80 -7.66 9.71
C PRO A 50 1.38 -8.57 8.62
N VAL A 51 0.55 -9.36 7.93
CA VAL A 51 0.99 -10.23 6.83
C VAL A 51 1.15 -9.41 5.56
N ARG A 52 0.16 -8.57 5.25
CA ARG A 52 0.21 -7.68 4.07
C ARG A 52 0.94 -6.37 4.34
N VAL A 53 1.14 -6.03 5.61
CA VAL A 53 1.79 -4.80 6.10
C VAL A 53 0.99 -3.58 5.65
N GLY A 54 -0.14 -3.37 6.33
CA GLY A 54 -1.05 -2.25 6.09
C GLY A 54 -2.36 -2.44 6.84
N PHE A 55 -3.41 -1.71 6.47
CA PHE A 55 -4.72 -1.82 7.11
C PHE A 55 -5.65 -2.77 6.35
N VAL A 56 -6.62 -3.34 7.06
CA VAL A 56 -7.75 -4.03 6.45
C VAL A 56 -8.62 -3.00 5.74
N VAL A 57 -8.78 -3.15 4.42
CA VAL A 57 -9.44 -2.14 3.57
C VAL A 57 -10.73 -2.64 2.89
N GLN A 58 -11.20 -3.82 3.26
CA GLN A 58 -12.41 -4.47 2.73
C GLN A 58 -13.24 -5.06 3.88
N GLY A 59 -14.52 -5.30 3.61
CA GLY A 59 -15.47 -5.89 4.54
C GLY A 59 -16.34 -4.88 5.27
N VAL A 60 -17.43 -5.36 5.90
CA VAL A 60 -18.50 -4.54 6.49
C VAL A 60 -17.97 -3.55 7.54
N ALA A 61 -17.00 -3.99 8.36
CA ALA A 61 -16.42 -3.11 9.37
C ALA A 61 -15.61 -1.96 8.75
N ALA A 62 -14.84 -2.25 7.69
CA ALA A 62 -14.06 -1.25 6.96
C ALA A 62 -14.96 -0.26 6.23
N GLU A 63 -16.06 -0.73 5.63
CA GLU A 63 -17.08 0.11 5.00
C GLU A 63 -17.80 1.02 6.00
N ARG A 64 -18.14 0.48 7.19
CA ARG A 64 -18.81 1.27 8.23
C ARG A 64 -17.91 2.34 8.84
N ALA A 65 -16.63 2.03 9.04
CA ALA A 65 -15.70 2.92 9.73
C ALA A 65 -14.94 3.86 8.79
N GLY A 66 -14.74 3.45 7.54
CA GLY A 66 -13.81 4.09 6.62
C GLY A 66 -14.48 4.98 5.58
N THR A 67 -13.62 5.68 4.84
CA THR A 67 -13.99 6.46 3.66
C THR A 67 -13.48 5.75 2.41
N GLN A 68 -14.35 5.56 1.42
CA GLN A 68 -13.98 4.92 0.16
C GLN A 68 -12.94 5.77 -0.59
N LEU A 69 -11.86 5.12 -1.05
CA LEU A 69 -10.94 5.66 -2.03
C LEU A 69 -11.18 4.94 -3.36
N ASP A 70 -11.36 5.74 -4.42
CA ASP A 70 -11.38 5.29 -5.81
C ASP A 70 -10.15 5.85 -6.54
N THR A 71 -9.28 4.96 -7.01
CA THR A 71 -8.01 5.31 -7.67
C THR A 71 -8.20 5.87 -9.08
N ARG A 72 -9.42 5.78 -9.63
CA ARG A 72 -9.78 6.31 -10.95
C ARG A 72 -10.08 7.82 -10.90
N MET A 73 -10.30 8.37 -9.70
CA MET A 73 -10.52 9.81 -9.51
C MET A 73 -9.21 10.60 -9.66
N ARG A 74 -9.33 11.85 -10.13
CA ARG A 74 -8.19 12.76 -10.27
C ARG A 74 -7.45 12.91 -8.94
N GLY A 75 -6.15 12.65 -8.94
CA GLY A 75 -5.28 12.74 -7.76
C GLY A 75 -5.13 11.43 -6.97
N ASN A 76 -5.96 10.41 -7.22
CA ASN A 76 -5.94 9.14 -6.46
C ASN A 76 -5.22 8.00 -7.19
N GLY A 77 -4.56 8.27 -8.32
CA GLY A 77 -3.91 7.24 -9.12
C GLY A 77 -2.92 6.41 -8.30
N ASN A 78 -3.04 5.09 -8.40
CA ASN A 78 -2.19 4.08 -7.73
C ASN A 78 -1.06 3.55 -8.63
N GLN A 79 -0.70 4.32 -9.66
CA GLN A 79 0.30 3.96 -10.66
C GLN A 79 1.72 4.30 -10.23
N GLY A 80 2.71 3.89 -11.03
CA GLY A 80 4.12 4.09 -10.73
C GLY A 80 4.64 3.14 -9.65
N HIS A 81 5.88 3.38 -9.20
CA HIS A 81 6.59 2.49 -8.27
C HIS A 81 6.57 1.03 -8.76
N ALA A 82 7.04 0.80 -10.00
CA ALA A 82 7.02 -0.52 -10.63
C ALA A 82 8.25 -1.39 -10.28
N PHE A 83 9.26 -0.81 -9.63
CA PHE A 83 10.41 -1.55 -9.12
C PHE A 83 9.98 -2.54 -8.04
N GLY A 84 10.67 -3.69 -7.95
CA GLY A 84 10.30 -4.77 -7.03
C GLY A 84 9.09 -5.62 -7.45
N THR A 85 8.25 -5.15 -8.39
CA THR A 85 7.02 -5.88 -8.78
C THR A 85 7.28 -7.20 -9.50
N ARG A 86 8.46 -7.35 -10.10
CA ARG A 86 8.91 -8.57 -10.81
C ARG A 86 9.78 -9.50 -9.96
N LEU A 87 10.01 -9.17 -8.69
CA LEU A 87 10.69 -10.07 -7.76
C LEU A 87 9.92 -11.40 -7.65
N SER A 88 10.63 -12.48 -7.36
CA SER A 88 10.00 -13.76 -7.06
C SER A 88 9.11 -13.65 -5.81
N VAL A 89 8.20 -14.60 -5.63
CA VAL A 89 7.34 -14.62 -4.44
C VAL A 89 8.16 -14.69 -3.15
N SER A 90 9.22 -15.51 -3.14
CA SER A 90 10.15 -15.63 -2.00
C SER A 90 10.92 -14.34 -1.74
N ASP A 91 11.38 -13.64 -2.78
CA ASP A 91 12.11 -12.38 -2.60
C ASP A 91 11.18 -11.27 -2.10
N LYS A 92 9.93 -11.22 -2.56
CA LYS A 92 8.92 -10.30 -2.03
C LYS A 92 8.65 -10.57 -0.55
N ALA A 93 8.52 -11.84 -0.16
CA ALA A 93 8.35 -12.22 1.24
C ALA A 93 9.55 -11.79 2.09
N ALA A 94 10.77 -12.11 1.66
CA ALA A 94 11.99 -11.70 2.35
C ALA A 94 12.13 -10.18 2.47
N LEU A 95 11.80 -9.43 1.40
CA LEU A 95 11.80 -7.97 1.41
C LEU A 95 10.77 -7.42 2.41
N MET A 96 9.55 -7.98 2.46
CA MET A 96 8.54 -7.56 3.44
C MET A 96 9.03 -7.80 4.86
N GLU A 97 9.64 -8.95 5.16
CA GLU A 97 10.19 -9.21 6.51
C GLU A 97 11.32 -8.25 6.86
N TYR A 98 12.22 -7.95 5.92
CA TYR A 98 13.25 -6.92 6.13
C TYR A 98 12.65 -5.54 6.40
N LEU A 99 11.63 -5.12 5.64
CA LEU A 99 10.98 -3.82 5.82
C LEU A 99 10.20 -3.71 7.16
N LYS A 100 9.83 -4.85 7.78
CA LYS A 100 9.24 -4.87 9.14
C LYS A 100 10.27 -4.62 10.24
N THR A 101 11.57 -4.76 9.97
CA THR A 101 12.63 -4.49 10.96
C THR A 101 13.08 -3.04 10.99
N LEU A 102 12.55 -2.20 10.08
CA LEU A 102 12.89 -0.77 9.96
C LEU A 102 11.92 0.11 10.75
#